data_AF-A0A7V6SS55-F1
#
_entry.id   AF-A0A7V6SS55-F1
#
_cell.length_a   1.000
_cell.length_b   1.000
_cell.length_c   1.000
_cell.angle_alpha   90.00
_cell.angle_beta   90.00
_cell.angle_gamma   90.00
#
_symmetry.space_group_name_H-M   'P 1'
#
loop_
_entity.id
_entity.type
_entity.pdbx_description
1 polymer ?
#
loop_
_entity_poly.entity_id
_entity_poly.type
_entity_poly.pdbx_seq_one_letter_code
_entity_poly.pdbx_strand_id
1 'polypeptide(L)' 'MIDYSVDTLMEKTKNKYVLSQVIAKRAREIRSEEGFVLGYKAIDQAAQELVDDRYSYTFEREEDEE' A
#
# COMPACT_ATOMS: atom_id res chain seq x y z
N MET A 1 7.34 -17.03 1.87
CA MET A 1 6.63 -16.99 0.57
C MET A 1 5.58 -15.91 0.73
N ILE A 2 5.56 -14.93 -0.16
CA ILE A 2 4.58 -13.84 -0.10
C ILE A 2 3.23 -14.46 -0.44
N ASP A 3 2.29 -14.44 0.49
CA ASP A 3 1.01 -15.14 0.35
C ASP A 3 -0.13 -14.13 0.47
N TYR A 4 -0.19 -13.21 -0.50
CA TYR A 4 -1.34 -12.35 -0.70
C TYR A 4 -1.86 -12.49 -2.13
N SER A 5 -3.18 -12.41 -2.27
CA SER A 5 -3.83 -12.28 -3.57
C SER A 5 -4.17 -10.82 -3.85
N VAL A 6 -4.34 -10.47 -5.12
CA VAL A 6 -4.85 -9.13 -5.49
C VAL A 6 -6.24 -8.91 -4.90
N ASP A 7 -7.07 -9.96 -4.84
CA ASP A 7 -8.41 -9.88 -4.25
C ASP A 7 -8.35 -9.52 -2.76
N THR A 8 -7.43 -10.12 -2.01
CA THR A 8 -7.19 -9.80 -0.58
C THR A 8 -6.76 -8.34 -0.39
N LEU A 9 -5.87 -7.83 -1.24
CA LEU A 9 -5.45 -6.42 -1.20
C LEU A 9 -6.60 -5.47 -1.54
N MET A 10 -7.46 -5.88 -2.47
CA MET A 10 -8.65 -5.13 -2.84
C MET A 10 -9.67 -5.10 -1.70
N GLU A 11 -9.82 -6.16 -0.90
CA GLU A 11 -10.69 -6.16 0.29
C GLU A 11 -10.20 -5.19 1.39
N LYS A 12 -8.88 -4.97 1.49
CA LYS A 12 -8.29 -3.99 2.42
C LYS A 12 -8.47 -2.54 1.94
N THR A 13 -8.97 -2.33 0.72
CA THR A 13 -9.02 -1.01 0.11
C THR A 13 -10.35 -0.67 -0.52
N LYS A 14 -10.65 0.63 -0.65
CA LYS A 14 -11.94 1.07 -1.20
C LYS A 14 -12.06 0.76 -2.70
N ASN A 15 -10.97 0.89 -3.44
CA ASN A 15 -10.88 0.61 -4.87
C ASN A 15 -9.41 0.48 -5.29
N LYS A 16 -9.19 0.05 -6.54
CA LYS A 16 -7.86 -0.18 -7.11
C LYS A 16 -6.96 1.06 -7.17
N TYR A 17 -7.54 2.26 -7.27
CA TYR A 17 -6.78 3.51 -7.30
C TYR A 17 -6.25 3.84 -5.90
N VAL A 18 -7.10 3.68 -4.89
CA VAL A 18 -6.71 3.81 -3.48
C VAL A 18 -5.63 2.78 -3.16
N LEU A 19 -5.80 1.52 -3.55
CA LEU A 19 -4.77 0.50 -3.39
C LEU A 19 -3.42 0.93 -3.99
N SER A 20 -3.44 1.40 -5.24
CA SER A 20 -2.22 1.86 -5.91
C SER A 20 -1.55 3.01 -5.16
N GLN A 21 -2.32 3.97 -4.62
CA GLN A 21 -1.78 5.09 -3.86
C GLN A 21 -1.20 4.65 -2.52
N VAL A 22 -1.93 3.80 -1.78
CA VAL A 22 -1.54 3.25 -0.48
C VAL A 22 -0.23 2.48 -0.59
N ILE A 23 -0.14 1.53 -1.54
CA ILE A 23 1.07 0.74 -1.76
C ILE A 23 2.24 1.62 -2.20
N ALA A 24 2.01 2.55 -3.14
CA ALA A 24 3.08 3.43 -3.62
C ALA A 24 3.61 4.34 -2.51
N LYS A 25 2.73 4.87 -1.64
CA LYS A 25 3.11 5.68 -0.49
C LYS A 25 3.95 4.86 0.49
N ARG A 26 3.42 3.72 0.94
CA ARG A 26 4.12 2.89 1.93
C ARG A 26 5.44 2.32 1.41
N ALA A 27 5.51 1.92 0.15
CA ALA A 27 6.75 1.46 -0.45
C ALA A 27 7.85 2.55 -0.47
N ARG A 28 7.49 3.83 -0.64
CA ARG A 28 8.46 4.94 -0.55
C ARG A 28 8.95 5.16 0.88
N GLU A 29 8.05 5.06 1.86
CA GLU A 29 8.39 5.14 3.28
C GLU A 29 9.37 4.02 3.66
N ILE A 30 9.05 2.76 3.33
CA ILE A 30 9.91 1.59 3.55
C ILE A 30 11.28 1.76 2.87
N ARG A 31 11.32 2.28 1.64
CA ARG A 31 12.61 2.57 0.97
C ARG A 31 13.43 3.61 1.72
N SER A 32 12.79 4.62 2.29
CA SER A 32 13.46 5.67 3.05
C SER A 32 13.94 5.18 4.42
N GLU A 33 13.16 4.30 5.07
CA GLU A 33 13.45 3.76 6.41
C GLU A 33 14.53 2.67 6.35
N GLU A 34 14.39 1.71 5.43
CA GLU A 34 15.20 0.49 5.40
C GLU A 34 16.28 0.51 4.31
N GLY A 35 16.31 1.54 3.46
CA GLY A 35 17.35 1.71 2.44
C GLY A 35 17.28 0.69 1.30
N PHE A 36 16.10 0.11 1.02
CA PHE A 36 15.94 -0.83 -0.10
C PHE A 36 16.36 -0.19 -1.43
N VAL A 37 17.39 -0.76 -2.04
CA VAL A 37 17.88 -0.40 -3.39
C VAL A 37 16.89 -0.86 -4.46
N LEU A 38 16.29 -2.04 -4.28
CA LEU A 38 15.36 -2.64 -5.23
C LEU A 38 13.92 -2.25 -4.91
N GLY A 39 13.30 -1.45 -5.79
CA GLY A 39 11.95 -0.91 -5.56
C GLY A 39 10.86 -1.96 -5.39
N TYR A 40 10.95 -3.10 -6.09
CA TYR A 40 9.93 -4.15 -5.98
C TYR A 40 9.87 -4.77 -4.58
N LYS A 41 11.00 -4.88 -3.86
CA LYS A 41 11.02 -5.44 -2.49
C LYS A 41 10.21 -4.58 -1.51
N ALA A 42 10.29 -3.26 -1.66
CA ALA A 42 9.51 -2.35 -0.83
C ALA A 42 8.02 -2.37 -1.18
N ILE A 43 7.67 -2.62 -2.45
CA ILE A 43 6.28 -2.82 -2.88
C ILE A 43 5.72 -4.12 -2.28
N ASP A 44 6.50 -5.20 -2.35
CA ASP A 44 6.13 -6.50 -1.78
C ASP A 44 5.91 -6.40 -0.27
N GLN A 45 6.81 -5.72 0.45
CA GLN A 45 6.67 -5.49 1.88
C GLN A 45 5.47 -4.60 2.21
N ALA A 46 5.24 -3.51 1.45
CA ALA A 46 4.07 -2.65 1.65
C ALA A 46 2.76 -3.43 1.48
N ALA A 47 2.69 -4.32 0.49
CA ALA A 47 1.51 -5.16 0.27
C ALA A 47 1.31 -6.16 1.42
N GLN A 48 2.39 -6.77 1.90
CA GLN A 48 2.30 -7.67 3.06
C GLN A 48 1.88 -6.93 4.34
N GLU A 49 2.43 -5.73 4.60
CA GLU A 49 2.03 -4.91 5.76
C GLU A 49 0.56 -4.49 5.71
N LEU A 50 0.02 -4.21 4.52
CA LEU A 50 -1.40 -3.90 4.35
C LEU A 50 -2.29 -5.11 4.61
N VAL A 51 -1.90 -6.31 4.15
CA VAL A 51 -2.67 -7.55 4.38
C VAL A 51 -2.64 -7.96 5.85
N ASP A 52 -1.48 -7.83 6.50
CA ASP A 52 -1.27 -8.18 7.90
C ASP A 52 -1.83 -7.13 8.88
N ASP A 53 -2.53 -6.09 8.40
CA ASP A 53 -3.02 -4.96 9.19
C ASP A 53 -1.92 -4.23 10.00
N ARG A 54 -0.67 -4.29 9.51
CA ARG A 54 0.50 -3.58 10.08
C ARG A 54 0.65 -2.17 9.52
N TYR A 55 -0.08 -1.83 8.47
CA TYR A 55 -0.16 -0.49 7.90
C TYR A 55 -1.62 -0.02 7.79
N SER A 56 -1.92 1.11 8.41
CA SER A 56 -3.24 1.76 8.33
C SER A 56 -3.15 3.05 7.52
N TYR A 57 -4.17 3.34 6.72
CA TYR A 57 -4.27 4.59 5.96
C TYR A 57 -5.66 5.23 6.14
N THR A 58 -5.70 6.56 6.03
CA THR A 58 -6.94 7.33 5.92
C THR A 58 -7.13 7.78 4.48
N PHE A 59 -8.37 7.71 3.99
CA PHE A 59 -8.74 8.23 2.67
C PHE A 59 -9.62 9.46 2.87
N GLU A 60 -9.02 10.64 2.80
CA GLU A 60 -9.75 11.89 2.75
C GLU A 60 -10.12 12.15 1.29
N ARG A 61 -11.42 12.15 1.01
CA ARG A 61 -11.92 12.59 -0.29
C ARG A 61 -11.94 14.11 -0.20
N GLU A 62 -11.03 14.78 -0.92
CA GLU A 62 -11.27 16.18 -1.25
C GLU A 62 -12.60 16.19 -2.01
N GLU A 63 -13.65 16.71 -1.38
CA GLU A 63 -14.86 17.05 -2.12
C GLU A 63 -14.44 18.15 -3.07
N ASP A 64 -14.36 17.84 -4.36
CA ASP A 64 -14.20 18.85 -5.39
C ASP A 64 -15.38 19.82 -5.21
N GLU A 65 -15.12 21.01 -4.66
CA GLU A 65 -16.08 22.10 -4.60
C GLU A 65 -16.45 22.48 -6.05
N GLU A 66 -17.65 22.09 -6.49
CA GLU A 66 -18.29 22.54 -7.74
C GLU A 66 -18.72 24.02 -7.67
#